data_AF-A0AB34KR48-F1
#
_entry.id   AF-A0AB34KR48-F1
#
_cell.length_a   1.000
_cell.length_b   1.000
_cell.length_c   1.000
_cell.angle_alpha   90.00
_cell.angle_beta   90.00
_cell.angle_gamma   90.00
#
_symmetry.space_group_name_H-M   'P 1'
#
loop_
_entity.id
_entity.type
_entity.pdbx_description
1 polymer ?
#
loop_
_entity_poly.entity_id
_entity_poly.type
_entity_poly.pdbx_seq_one_letter_code
_entity_poly.pdbx_strand_id
1 'polypeptide(L)'
;MATPTLGQFLNQVNGLIAARNEAKLADWLVLEPPFAPTYHAMIAELQATFPKHKEAALEERCAQSLRAAQEGDQGSNWTSFTRFMVQYLGYLRDVRAEASAYLDTYNLLRELQGRANSALAHPSLGYLMLQTVVTNARLLCRLAIGLDRQPELLAGSRMGAAEEEGGYRETLPEKAANTIRVAFTTALNDRSGSPGGLDGEGKPEGKKRGIYILANLCLKILFQCRKTRNATQIFEQISGNAPPLAAYPKSQRVTYLYYLGRFLFQHNHFYRAQAALQAAYDASPAHPQCAKHRRLILVYLIAANIILGRFPSTSLLSRPESHGFAERFTPLCAAIRAGDLATFHRLTALSSPHAPWFLHYRILFQLQNRCEVLAARSLVRRTFLLHGIAPEPGTNKAASLSLTSLITAFSLVAPREEQEEAQADADFDGAPAGEDGDLLAPDLLAIEAVLSSLIEQGFVRAYIAHKQRRLAILGAKSFGGNAVAAGFPGVWGVVVKRDREGGRVPGWKRGEGEGFG
;
A
#
# COMPACT_ATOMS: atom_id res chain seq x y z
N MET A 1 51.49 -12.13 3.85
CA MET A 1 51.20 -12.72 2.53
C MET A 1 50.75 -11.61 1.61
N ALA A 2 51.25 -11.57 0.37
CA ALA A 2 50.87 -10.53 -0.58
C ALA A 2 49.42 -10.76 -1.04
N THR A 3 48.59 -9.72 -0.96
CA THR A 3 47.21 -9.69 -1.46
C THR A 3 47.11 -8.66 -2.59
N PRO A 4 47.72 -8.94 -3.75
CA PRO A 4 47.89 -7.96 -4.81
C PRO A 4 46.55 -7.52 -5.42
N THR A 5 45.61 -8.44 -5.64
CA THR A 5 44.31 -8.11 -6.24
C THR A 5 43.45 -7.31 -5.26
N LEU A 6 43.40 -7.73 -3.99
CA LEU A 6 42.69 -6.97 -2.95
C LEU A 6 43.31 -5.56 -2.75
N GLY A 7 44.64 -5.46 -2.77
CA GLY A 7 45.33 -4.18 -2.65
C GLY A 7 45.00 -3.23 -3.81
N GLN A 8 45.00 -3.74 -5.05
CA GLN A 8 44.58 -2.97 -6.21
C GLN A 8 43.12 -2.51 -6.10
N PHE A 9 42.21 -3.39 -5.69
CA PHE A 9 40.81 -3.05 -5.47
C PHE A 9 40.64 -1.93 -4.43
N LEU A 10 41.26 -2.06 -3.25
CA LEU A 10 41.18 -1.06 -2.18
C LEU A 10 41.78 0.29 -2.61
N ASN A 11 42.87 0.28 -3.37
CA ASN A 11 43.47 1.50 -3.92
C ASN A 11 42.52 2.21 -4.90
N GLN A 12 41.82 1.46 -5.74
CA GLN A 12 40.82 2.02 -6.66
C GLN A 12 39.63 2.61 -5.89
N VAL A 13 39.11 1.88 -4.90
CA VAL A 13 38.04 2.39 -4.02
C VAL A 13 38.49 3.67 -3.31
N ASN A 14 39.72 3.72 -2.77
CA ASN A 14 40.28 4.92 -2.15
C ASN A 14 40.35 6.11 -3.13
N GLY A 15 40.81 5.88 -4.36
CA GLY A 15 40.84 6.90 -5.41
C GLY A 15 39.46 7.43 -5.78
N LEU A 16 38.45 6.55 -5.82
CA LEU A 16 37.06 6.94 -6.10
C LEU A 16 36.45 7.80 -4.98
N ILE A 17 36.79 7.52 -3.71
CA ILE A 17 36.38 8.33 -2.56
C ILE A 17 37.04 9.71 -2.63
N ALA A 18 38.35 9.76 -2.87
CA ALA A 18 39.09 11.02 -3.01
C ALA A 18 38.54 11.87 -4.17
N ALA A 19 38.17 11.24 -5.28
CA ALA A 19 37.54 11.88 -6.43
C ALA A 19 36.03 12.16 -6.26
N ARG A 20 35.42 11.79 -5.12
CA ARG A 20 33.99 11.92 -4.83
C ARG A 20 33.08 11.35 -5.93
N ASN A 21 33.46 10.22 -6.51
CA ASN A 21 32.75 9.62 -7.64
C ASN A 21 31.74 8.55 -7.19
N GLU A 22 30.52 8.98 -6.87
CA GLU A 22 29.41 8.11 -6.43
C GLU A 22 29.11 6.97 -7.41
N ALA A 23 28.96 7.29 -8.70
CA ALA A 23 28.52 6.33 -9.71
C ALA A 23 29.53 5.19 -9.88
N LYS A 24 30.82 5.54 -10.09
CA LYS A 24 31.87 4.53 -10.23
C LYS A 24 32.11 3.76 -8.94
N LEU A 25 31.98 4.40 -7.77
CA LEU A 25 32.09 3.68 -6.50
C LEU A 25 31.03 2.59 -6.39
N ALA A 26 29.79 2.89 -6.76
CA ALA A 26 28.71 1.90 -6.76
C ALA A 26 28.94 0.77 -7.79
N ASP A 27 29.47 1.09 -8.98
CA ASP A 27 29.80 0.10 -10.01
C ASP A 27 30.89 -0.89 -9.56
N TRP A 28 31.84 -0.43 -8.74
CA TRP A 28 32.88 -1.26 -8.13
C TRP A 28 32.41 -2.06 -6.91
N LEU A 29 31.29 -1.69 -6.30
CA LEU A 29 30.72 -2.41 -5.15
C LEU A 29 29.65 -3.39 -5.63
N VAL A 30 30.07 -4.38 -6.43
CA VAL A 30 29.19 -5.42 -6.99
C VAL A 30 28.67 -6.34 -5.89
N LEU A 31 27.37 -6.61 -5.89
CA LEU A 31 26.70 -7.41 -4.86
C LEU A 31 26.06 -8.71 -5.38
N GLU A 32 25.83 -8.86 -6.68
CA GLU A 32 25.09 -10.00 -7.22
C GLU A 32 26.02 -10.86 -8.12
N PRO A 33 26.07 -12.19 -7.92
CA PRO A 33 26.75 -13.09 -8.84
C PRO A 33 25.99 -13.22 -10.18
N PRO A 34 26.64 -13.63 -11.29
CA PRO A 34 28.03 -14.07 -11.38
C PRO A 34 29.02 -12.90 -11.32
N PHE A 35 30.08 -13.08 -10.55
CA PHE A 35 31.13 -12.06 -10.42
C PHE A 35 32.09 -12.09 -11.61
N ALA A 36 32.74 -10.98 -11.93
CA ALA A 36 33.77 -10.98 -12.97
C ALA A 36 35.03 -11.76 -12.51
N PRO A 37 35.89 -12.24 -13.43
CA PRO A 37 37.10 -13.01 -13.07
C PRO A 37 38.03 -12.32 -12.06
N THR A 38 38.11 -10.99 -12.11
CA THR A 38 38.88 -10.17 -11.15
C THR A 38 38.37 -10.30 -9.71
N TYR A 39 37.05 -10.35 -9.53
CA TYR A 39 36.44 -10.57 -8.22
C TYR A 39 36.64 -12.01 -7.75
N HIS A 40 36.63 -13.00 -8.64
CA HIS A 40 36.93 -14.38 -8.26
C HIS A 40 38.36 -14.53 -7.73
N ALA A 41 39.35 -13.88 -8.37
CA ALA A 41 40.72 -13.85 -7.88
C ALA A 41 40.82 -13.18 -6.49
N MET A 42 40.12 -12.06 -6.30
CA MET A 42 40.04 -11.38 -5.00
C MET A 42 39.36 -12.24 -3.93
N ILE A 43 38.28 -12.94 -4.26
CA ILE A 43 37.58 -13.87 -3.35
C ILE A 43 38.53 -14.99 -2.91
N ALA A 44 39.31 -15.56 -3.83
CA ALA A 44 40.31 -16.57 -3.50
C ALA A 44 41.41 -16.02 -2.57
N GLU A 45 41.92 -14.81 -2.81
CA GLU A 45 42.88 -14.15 -1.92
C GLU A 45 42.30 -13.92 -0.51
N LEU A 46 41.03 -13.50 -0.44
CA LEU A 46 40.31 -13.28 0.82
C LEU A 46 40.13 -14.59 1.60
N GLN A 47 39.73 -15.67 0.93
CA GLN A 47 39.55 -16.98 1.55
C GLN A 47 40.87 -17.54 2.09
N ALA A 48 41.98 -17.34 1.37
CA ALA A 48 43.29 -17.84 1.77
C ALA A 48 43.93 -17.02 2.91
N THR A 49 43.82 -15.69 2.85
CA THR A 49 44.57 -14.78 3.73
C THR A 49 43.76 -14.28 4.91
N PHE A 50 42.45 -14.10 4.73
CA PHE A 50 41.52 -13.56 5.73
C PHE A 50 40.33 -14.51 5.93
N PRO A 51 40.58 -15.75 6.45
CA PRO A 51 39.51 -16.69 6.71
C PRO A 51 38.53 -16.14 7.75
N LYS A 52 37.33 -16.74 7.78
CA LYS A 52 36.31 -16.45 8.80
C LYS A 52 36.96 -16.49 10.18
N HIS A 53 36.64 -15.52 11.05
CA HIS A 53 37.24 -15.29 12.39
C HIS A 53 38.57 -14.51 12.46
N LYS A 54 39.18 -14.09 11.33
CA LYS A 54 40.34 -13.17 11.31
C LYS A 54 39.98 -11.77 10.80
N GLU A 55 38.87 -11.21 11.29
CA GLU A 55 38.35 -9.92 10.80
C GLU A 55 39.24 -8.72 11.18
N ALA A 56 39.94 -8.78 12.31
CA ALA A 56 40.82 -7.70 12.75
C ALA A 56 41.95 -7.40 11.74
N ALA A 57 42.55 -8.45 11.16
CA ALA A 57 43.61 -8.28 10.15
C ALA A 57 43.06 -7.68 8.84
N LEU A 58 41.81 -8.01 8.48
CA LEU A 58 41.14 -7.44 7.33
C LEU A 58 40.77 -5.96 7.57
N GLU A 59 40.34 -5.63 8.78
CA GLU A 59 40.05 -4.25 9.19
C GLU A 59 41.32 -3.40 9.16
N GLU A 60 42.43 -3.88 9.69
CA GLU A 60 43.72 -3.19 9.62
C GLU A 60 44.15 -2.96 8.17
N ARG A 61 44.01 -3.98 7.31
CA ARG A 61 44.32 -3.86 5.88
C ARG A 61 43.46 -2.82 5.17
N CYS A 62 42.16 -2.77 5.47
CA CYS A 62 41.25 -1.76 4.92
C CYS A 62 41.61 -0.37 5.42
N ALA A 63 41.87 -0.21 6.72
CA ALA A 63 42.27 1.05 7.34
C ALA A 63 43.54 1.62 6.70
N GLN A 64 44.57 0.80 6.49
CA GLN A 64 45.84 1.23 5.86
C GLN A 64 45.68 1.70 4.41
N SER A 65 44.71 1.12 3.67
CA SER A 65 44.54 1.35 2.24
C SER A 65 43.53 2.48 1.93
N LEU A 66 42.51 2.64 2.77
CA LEU A 66 41.41 3.60 2.57
C LEU A 66 41.71 4.95 3.26
N ARG A 67 42.86 5.55 2.94
CA ARG A 67 43.32 6.82 3.54
C ARG A 67 42.32 7.96 3.38
N ALA A 68 41.68 8.08 2.21
CA ALA A 68 40.67 9.11 1.96
C ALA A 68 39.48 9.02 2.91
N ALA A 69 39.09 7.79 3.32
CA ALA A 69 38.06 7.60 4.34
C ALA A 69 38.57 7.89 5.76
N GLN A 70 39.85 7.67 6.05
CA GLN A 70 40.45 7.99 7.34
C GLN A 70 40.64 9.49 7.55
N GLU A 71 41.17 10.18 6.54
CA GLU A 71 41.29 11.63 6.49
C GLU A 71 39.89 12.27 6.58
N GLY A 72 38.92 11.67 5.89
CA GLY A 72 37.53 12.07 5.94
C GLY A 72 37.30 13.41 5.26
N ASP A 73 36.36 14.19 5.80
CA ASP A 73 36.05 15.51 5.28
C ASP A 73 35.71 16.47 6.43
N GLN A 74 36.27 17.68 6.37
CA GLN A 74 36.08 18.72 7.40
C GLN A 74 36.33 18.22 8.84
N GLY A 75 37.37 17.38 9.02
CA GLY A 75 37.75 16.82 10.33
C GLY A 75 36.87 15.67 10.82
N SER A 76 35.87 15.25 10.05
CA SER A 76 35.07 14.05 10.35
C SER A 76 35.59 12.86 9.57
N ASN A 77 36.16 11.88 10.28
CA ASN A 77 36.59 10.62 9.67
C ASN A 77 35.38 9.77 9.24
N TRP A 78 35.57 8.95 8.20
CA TRP A 78 34.55 8.06 7.69
C TRP A 78 34.80 6.60 8.09
N THR A 79 35.11 6.38 9.36
CA THR A 79 35.38 5.04 9.94
C THR A 79 34.25 4.03 9.71
N SER A 80 33.00 4.49 9.62
CA SER A 80 31.84 3.65 9.29
C SER A 80 31.92 3.07 7.87
N PHE A 81 32.53 3.77 6.92
CA PHE A 81 32.80 3.24 5.58
C PHE A 81 33.86 2.15 5.61
N THR A 82 34.94 2.32 6.38
CA THR A 82 35.96 1.26 6.55
C THR A 82 35.33 -0.02 7.10
N ARG A 83 34.47 0.09 8.12
CA ARG A 83 33.71 -1.05 8.67
C ARG A 83 32.75 -1.66 7.65
N PHE A 84 32.11 -0.84 6.81
CA PHE A 84 31.31 -1.33 5.70
C PHE A 84 32.17 -2.13 4.71
N MET A 85 33.36 -1.66 4.36
CA MET A 85 34.26 -2.36 3.43
C MET A 85 34.71 -3.71 3.98
N VAL A 86 35.00 -3.82 5.28
CA VAL A 86 35.29 -5.11 5.93
C VAL A 86 34.09 -6.06 5.77
N GLN A 87 32.88 -5.59 6.06
CA GLN A 87 31.66 -6.40 5.89
C GLN A 87 31.41 -6.78 4.42
N TYR A 88 31.68 -5.88 3.48
CA TYR A 88 31.52 -6.12 2.05
C TYR A 88 32.48 -7.21 1.56
N LEU A 89 33.75 -7.14 1.97
CA LEU A 89 34.75 -8.16 1.62
C LEU A 89 34.43 -9.50 2.30
N GLY A 90 33.94 -9.48 3.54
CA GLY A 90 33.39 -10.67 4.21
C GLY A 90 32.18 -11.26 3.47
N TYR A 91 31.28 -10.41 2.98
CA TYR A 91 30.15 -10.81 2.14
C TYR A 91 30.63 -11.49 0.86
N LEU A 92 31.55 -10.88 0.11
CA LEU A 92 32.10 -11.49 -1.12
C LEU A 92 32.77 -12.84 -0.86
N ARG A 93 33.47 -12.98 0.28
CA ARG A 93 34.13 -14.23 0.68
C ARG A 93 33.13 -15.37 0.95
N ASP A 94 31.98 -15.03 1.55
CA ASP A 94 31.05 -16.00 2.16
C ASP A 94 29.71 -16.17 1.40
N VAL A 95 29.40 -15.30 0.43
CA VAL A 95 28.14 -15.35 -0.33
C VAL A 95 28.06 -16.62 -1.18
N ARG A 96 26.89 -17.25 -1.18
CA ARG A 96 26.60 -18.47 -1.95
C ARG A 96 25.30 -18.28 -2.75
N ALA A 97 25.33 -18.66 -4.03
CA ALA A 97 24.18 -18.51 -4.93
C ALA A 97 23.15 -19.65 -4.84
N GLU A 98 23.43 -20.68 -4.04
CA GLU A 98 22.60 -21.88 -3.90
C GLU A 98 21.37 -21.62 -3.01
N ALA A 99 20.24 -22.26 -3.35
CA ALA A 99 18.99 -22.09 -2.62
C ALA A 99 19.08 -22.52 -1.14
N SER A 100 19.89 -23.55 -0.85
CA SER A 100 20.19 -24.02 0.50
C SER A 100 20.86 -22.94 1.38
N ALA A 101 21.52 -21.96 0.77
CA ALA A 101 22.26 -20.90 1.44
C ALA A 101 21.55 -19.53 1.40
N TYR A 102 20.31 -19.46 0.94
CA TYR A 102 19.57 -18.19 0.84
C TYR A 102 19.33 -17.53 2.20
N LEU A 103 19.14 -18.30 3.27
CA LEU A 103 18.99 -17.74 4.62
C LEU A 103 20.30 -17.12 5.13
N ASP A 104 21.44 -17.79 4.91
CA ASP A 104 22.75 -17.25 5.25
C ASP A 104 23.04 -15.98 4.44
N THR A 105 22.79 -16.03 3.13
CA THR A 105 22.96 -14.89 2.22
C THR A 105 22.07 -13.72 2.61
N TYR A 106 20.84 -14.00 3.04
CA TYR A 106 19.94 -12.99 3.58
C TYR A 106 20.51 -12.32 4.84
N ASN A 107 21.06 -13.10 5.78
CA ASN A 107 21.67 -12.56 6.99
C ASN A 107 22.90 -11.70 6.67
N LEU A 108 23.78 -12.16 5.77
CA LEU A 108 24.95 -11.41 5.31
C LEU A 108 24.55 -10.08 4.65
N LEU A 109 23.54 -10.10 3.76
CA LEU A 109 23.04 -8.88 3.11
C LEU A 109 22.38 -7.92 4.10
N ARG A 110 21.64 -8.44 5.09
CA ARG A 110 21.05 -7.60 6.16
C ARG A 110 22.12 -6.92 6.98
N GLU A 111 23.17 -7.64 7.38
CA GLU A 111 24.29 -7.06 8.13
C GLU A 111 25.04 -6.03 7.28
N LEU A 112 25.31 -6.35 6.02
CA LEU A 112 25.90 -5.43 5.05
C LEU A 112 25.05 -4.18 4.88
N GLN A 113 23.72 -4.30 4.84
CA GLN A 113 22.80 -3.17 4.78
C GLN A 113 22.91 -2.30 6.03
N GLY A 114 22.99 -2.92 7.21
CA GLY A 114 23.22 -2.22 8.48
C GLY A 114 24.50 -1.40 8.47
N ARG A 115 25.62 -1.98 8.02
CA ARG A 115 26.90 -1.26 7.89
C ARG A 115 26.86 -0.16 6.83
N ALA A 116 26.20 -0.41 5.70
CA ALA A 116 26.01 0.58 4.64
C ALA A 116 25.18 1.78 5.13
N ASN A 117 24.16 1.55 5.96
CA ASN A 117 23.38 2.61 6.58
C ASN A 117 24.23 3.48 7.52
N SER A 118 25.13 2.87 8.31
CA SER A 118 26.07 3.60 9.16
C SER A 118 27.08 4.41 8.34
N ALA A 119 27.50 3.92 7.17
CA ALA A 119 28.34 4.68 6.25
C ALA A 119 27.57 5.87 5.62
N LEU A 120 26.31 5.65 5.22
CA LEU A 120 25.41 6.68 4.68
C LEU A 120 25.17 7.85 5.67
N ALA A 121 25.23 7.58 6.98
CA ALA A 121 24.99 8.59 8.01
C ALA A 121 26.06 9.69 8.06
N HIS A 122 27.23 9.50 7.44
CA HIS A 122 28.27 10.52 7.43
C HIS A 122 27.77 11.85 6.83
N PRO A 123 28.02 13.00 7.47
CA PRO A 123 27.43 14.29 7.07
C PRO A 123 27.68 14.64 5.59
N SER A 124 28.94 14.70 5.17
CA SER A 124 29.32 15.17 3.84
C SER A 124 29.64 14.05 2.83
N LEU A 125 30.34 12.99 3.24
CA LEU A 125 30.69 11.87 2.35
C LEU A 125 29.60 10.80 2.20
N GLY A 126 28.59 10.78 3.07
CA GLY A 126 27.60 9.70 3.13
C GLY A 126 26.80 9.50 1.84
N TYR A 127 26.56 10.55 1.05
CA TYR A 127 25.82 10.43 -0.21
C TYR A 127 26.50 9.52 -1.24
N LEU A 128 27.83 9.35 -1.18
CA LEU A 128 28.58 8.44 -2.04
C LEU A 128 28.13 6.98 -1.88
N MET A 129 27.55 6.64 -0.73
CA MET A 129 27.03 5.30 -0.45
C MET A 129 25.59 5.08 -0.90
N LEU A 130 24.89 6.13 -1.35
CA LEU A 130 23.45 6.07 -1.57
C LEU A 130 23.06 4.99 -2.59
N GLN A 131 23.75 4.94 -3.72
CA GLN A 131 23.46 3.96 -4.77
C GLN A 131 23.73 2.52 -4.28
N THR A 132 24.83 2.29 -3.57
CA THR A 132 25.17 0.99 -2.97
C THR A 132 24.12 0.55 -1.95
N VAL A 133 23.68 1.46 -1.07
CA VAL A 133 22.61 1.24 -0.09
C VAL A 133 21.31 0.85 -0.78
N VAL A 134 20.95 1.53 -1.87
CA VAL A 134 19.73 1.23 -2.64
C VAL A 134 19.84 -0.13 -3.34
N THR A 135 20.98 -0.45 -3.94
CA THR A 135 21.21 -1.74 -4.61
C THR A 135 21.13 -2.90 -3.61
N ASN A 136 21.77 -2.77 -2.45
CA ASN A 136 21.68 -3.76 -1.38
C ASN A 136 20.23 -3.88 -0.85
N ALA A 137 19.53 -2.76 -0.65
CA ALA A 137 18.14 -2.78 -0.20
C ALA A 137 17.21 -3.48 -1.20
N ARG A 138 17.46 -3.37 -2.52
CA ARG A 138 16.71 -4.11 -3.55
C ARG A 138 16.96 -5.61 -3.47
N LEU A 139 18.20 -6.04 -3.25
CA LEU A 139 18.57 -7.44 -3.07
C LEU A 139 17.95 -8.03 -1.81
N LEU A 140 18.10 -7.33 -0.68
CA LEU A 140 17.51 -7.70 0.59
C LEU A 140 15.98 -7.80 0.50
N CYS A 141 15.33 -6.85 -0.19
CA CYS A 141 13.89 -6.88 -0.47
C CYS A 141 13.48 -8.12 -1.28
N ARG A 142 14.22 -8.47 -2.34
CA ARG A 142 13.96 -9.66 -3.16
C ARG A 142 14.05 -10.94 -2.33
N LEU A 143 15.13 -11.10 -1.57
CA LEU A 143 15.34 -12.30 -0.74
C LEU A 143 14.36 -12.39 0.41
N ALA A 144 14.06 -11.28 1.10
CA ALA A 144 13.07 -11.26 2.18
C ALA A 144 11.70 -11.75 1.71
N ILE A 145 11.25 -11.27 0.54
CA ILE A 145 9.97 -11.69 -0.07
C ILE A 145 10.05 -13.12 -0.60
N GLY A 146 11.19 -13.54 -1.14
CA GLY A 146 11.40 -14.90 -1.63
C GLY A 146 11.31 -15.93 -0.51
N LEU A 147 12.06 -15.71 0.58
CA LEU A 147 12.07 -16.58 1.76
C LEU A 147 10.72 -16.63 2.47
N ASP A 148 9.97 -15.53 2.53
CA ASP A 148 8.60 -15.49 3.08
C ASP A 148 7.62 -16.38 2.31
N ARG A 149 7.88 -16.63 1.02
CA ARG A 149 7.07 -17.53 0.18
C ARG A 149 7.50 -19.01 0.26
N GLN A 150 8.64 -19.29 0.90
CA GLN A 150 9.27 -20.61 0.95
C GLN A 150 9.58 -21.01 2.40
N PRO A 151 8.55 -21.24 3.24
CA PRO A 151 8.72 -21.57 4.65
C PRO A 151 9.51 -22.88 4.87
N GLU A 152 9.53 -23.79 3.90
CA GLU A 152 10.30 -25.04 3.92
C GLU A 152 11.82 -24.80 4.04
N LEU A 153 12.35 -23.74 3.41
CA LEU A 153 13.77 -23.38 3.50
C LEU A 153 14.15 -22.81 4.88
N LEU A 154 13.15 -22.38 5.64
CA LEU A 154 13.33 -21.85 6.99
C LEU A 154 13.25 -22.95 8.07
N ALA A 155 12.51 -24.04 7.79
CA ALA A 155 12.26 -25.13 8.73
C ALA A 155 13.52 -25.92 9.12
N GLY A 156 14.53 -25.99 8.25
CA GLY A 156 15.80 -26.69 8.52
C GLY A 156 16.78 -25.92 9.42
N SER A 157 16.54 -24.63 9.67
CA SER A 157 17.45 -23.79 10.44
C SER A 157 17.06 -23.80 11.92
N ARG A 158 17.88 -24.48 12.75
CA ARG A 158 17.79 -24.52 14.23
C ARG A 158 18.00 -23.17 14.92
N MET A 159 17.69 -22.05 14.27
CA MET A 159 17.59 -20.72 14.91
C MET A 159 16.23 -20.48 15.58
N GLY A 160 15.40 -21.53 15.73
CA GLY A 160 14.06 -21.47 16.30
C GLY A 160 13.93 -21.79 17.79
N ALA A 161 14.92 -22.43 18.44
CA ALA A 161 14.78 -22.98 19.79
C ALA A 161 15.60 -22.23 20.87
N ALA A 162 15.64 -20.90 20.78
CA ALA A 162 15.95 -20.06 21.94
C ALA A 162 14.71 -19.23 22.21
N GLU A 163 13.98 -19.62 23.25
CA GLU A 163 12.82 -18.94 23.80
C GLU A 163 13.26 -17.56 24.32
N GLU A 164 12.92 -16.49 23.59
CA GLU A 164 12.81 -15.18 24.21
C GLU A 164 11.42 -15.14 24.89
N GLU A 165 11.42 -15.30 26.21
CA GLU A 165 10.25 -15.15 27.09
C GLU A 165 9.43 -13.89 26.71
N GLY A 166 8.18 -14.10 26.30
CA GLY A 166 7.13 -13.08 26.32
C GLY A 166 7.15 -11.99 25.23
N GLY A 167 8.04 -12.02 24.25
CA GLY A 167 8.16 -10.98 23.21
C GLY A 167 7.49 -11.31 21.85
N TYR A 168 6.89 -10.30 21.20
CA TYR A 168 6.53 -10.39 19.78
C TYR A 168 7.80 -10.56 18.92
N ARG A 169 8.03 -11.76 18.38
CA ARG A 169 9.20 -12.05 17.55
C ARG A 169 9.04 -11.43 16.16
N GLU A 170 9.94 -10.49 15.81
CA GLU A 170 9.96 -9.92 14.46
C GLU A 170 10.24 -10.99 13.39
N THR A 171 9.39 -11.01 12.36
CA THR A 171 9.56 -11.88 11.19
C THR A 171 10.75 -11.44 10.35
N LEU A 172 11.31 -12.34 9.51
CA LEU A 172 12.43 -11.98 8.62
C LEU A 172 12.11 -10.74 7.75
N PRO A 173 10.94 -10.63 7.10
CA PRO A 173 10.62 -9.45 6.33
C PRO A 173 10.47 -8.17 7.16
N GLU A 174 9.99 -8.26 8.40
CA GLU A 174 9.97 -7.11 9.32
C GLU A 174 11.40 -6.64 9.64
N LYS A 175 12.32 -7.58 9.92
CA LYS A 175 13.73 -7.26 10.14
C LYS A 175 14.35 -6.58 8.91
N ALA A 176 14.07 -7.06 7.71
CA ALA A 176 14.53 -6.44 6.46
C ALA A 176 13.96 -5.02 6.30
N ALA A 177 12.64 -4.85 6.46
CA ALA A 177 11.97 -3.57 6.35
C ALA A 177 12.49 -2.57 7.40
N ASN A 178 12.70 -3.01 8.65
CA ASN A 178 13.28 -2.20 9.72
C ASN A 178 14.71 -1.76 9.39
N THR A 179 15.53 -2.66 8.83
CA THR A 179 16.90 -2.33 8.40
C THR A 179 16.90 -1.30 7.28
N ILE A 180 16.04 -1.42 6.26
CA ILE A 180 15.93 -0.45 5.16
C ILE A 180 15.34 0.88 5.67
N ARG A 181 14.40 0.84 6.63
CA ARG A 181 13.79 2.03 7.24
C ARG A 181 14.83 2.93 7.89
N VAL A 182 15.90 2.38 8.48
CA VAL A 182 17.01 3.19 9.02
C VAL A 182 17.63 4.05 7.92
N ALA A 183 17.92 3.46 6.74
CA ALA A 183 18.47 4.20 5.59
C ALA A 183 17.52 5.31 5.12
N PHE A 184 16.22 5.01 5.05
CA PHE A 184 15.19 5.97 4.69
C PHE A 184 15.16 7.15 5.69
N THR A 185 15.19 6.88 6.99
CA THR A 185 15.21 7.91 8.04
C THR A 185 16.49 8.75 7.97
N THR A 186 17.65 8.14 7.72
CA THR A 186 18.92 8.84 7.52
C THR A 186 18.86 9.79 6.32
N ALA A 187 18.31 9.34 5.20
CA ALA A 187 18.11 10.17 4.01
C ALA A 187 17.12 11.31 4.24
N LEU A 188 16.04 11.05 4.98
CA LEU A 188 15.00 12.03 5.30
C LEU A 188 15.51 13.17 6.19
N ASN A 189 16.34 12.84 7.17
CA ASN A 189 16.90 13.78 8.14
C ASN A 189 18.18 14.47 7.64
N ASP A 190 18.56 14.27 6.37
CA ASP A 190 19.74 14.89 5.79
C ASP A 190 19.59 16.43 5.73
N ARG A 191 20.61 17.13 6.23
CA ARG A 191 20.70 18.59 6.26
C ARG A 191 21.91 19.12 5.49
N SER A 192 22.64 18.25 4.78
CA SER A 192 23.88 18.61 4.08
C SER A 192 23.66 19.40 2.78
N GLY A 193 22.42 19.48 2.29
CA GLY A 193 22.06 20.19 1.05
C GLY A 193 21.36 21.54 1.27
N SER A 194 20.90 22.10 0.17
CA SER A 194 20.07 23.30 0.06
C SER A 194 18.83 23.25 0.97
N PRO A 195 18.33 24.41 1.45
CA PRO A 195 17.08 24.51 2.18
C PRO A 195 15.93 23.85 1.38
N GLY A 196 15.19 22.95 2.03
CA GLY A 196 14.13 22.16 1.35
C GLY A 196 14.63 20.89 0.65
N GLY A 197 15.94 20.72 0.45
CA GLY A 197 16.55 19.49 -0.08
C GLY A 197 16.39 19.29 -1.59
N LEU A 198 16.25 20.38 -2.32
CA LEU A 198 16.15 20.40 -3.77
C LEU A 198 17.28 21.27 -4.34
N ASP A 199 17.85 20.84 -5.46
CA ASP A 199 18.82 21.62 -6.24
C ASP A 199 18.16 22.76 -7.02
N GLY A 200 18.95 23.53 -7.77
CA GLY A 200 18.47 24.65 -8.59
C GLY A 200 17.50 24.24 -9.72
N GLU A 201 17.41 22.96 -10.06
CA GLU A 201 16.44 22.41 -11.03
C GLU A 201 15.18 21.85 -10.34
N GLY A 202 15.08 21.96 -9.01
CA GLY A 202 13.97 21.42 -8.23
C GLY A 202 14.03 19.90 -8.06
N LYS A 203 15.19 19.26 -8.26
CA LYS A 203 15.40 17.82 -8.05
C LYS A 203 16.01 17.54 -6.69
N PRO A 204 15.76 16.38 -6.08
CA PRO A 204 16.37 16.04 -4.80
C PRO A 204 17.89 15.94 -4.93
N GLU A 205 18.61 16.46 -3.94
CA GLU A 205 20.08 16.43 -3.88
C GLU A 205 20.58 15.51 -2.74
N GLY A 206 21.88 15.21 -2.73
CA GLY A 206 22.53 14.49 -1.62
C GLY A 206 21.83 13.15 -1.29
N LYS A 207 21.64 12.88 0.01
CA LYS A 207 21.01 11.63 0.47
C LYS A 207 19.50 11.62 0.22
N LYS A 208 18.87 12.79 0.07
CA LYS A 208 17.42 12.92 -0.15
C LYS A 208 16.94 12.28 -1.45
N ARG A 209 17.83 12.13 -2.44
CA ARG A 209 17.59 11.33 -3.67
C ARG A 209 17.06 9.92 -3.37
N GLY A 210 17.41 9.34 -2.22
CA GLY A 210 17.00 8.00 -1.80
C GLY A 210 15.65 7.87 -1.12
N ILE A 211 14.99 8.97 -0.73
CA ILE A 211 13.82 8.93 0.19
C ILE A 211 12.71 8.03 -0.35
N TYR A 212 12.18 8.33 -1.54
CA TYR A 212 11.03 7.58 -2.07
C TYR A 212 11.38 6.19 -2.57
N ILE A 213 12.59 5.96 -3.08
CA ILE A 213 13.02 4.61 -3.47
C ILE A 213 13.15 3.68 -2.27
N LEU A 214 13.75 4.15 -1.16
CA LEU A 214 13.87 3.38 0.08
C LEU A 214 12.50 3.17 0.73
N ALA A 215 11.67 4.22 0.79
CA ALA A 215 10.29 4.10 1.28
C ALA A 215 9.48 3.07 0.47
N ASN A 216 9.57 3.09 -0.86
CA ASN A 216 8.88 2.14 -1.72
C ASN A 216 9.34 0.69 -1.51
N LEU A 217 10.63 0.47 -1.25
CA LEU A 217 11.16 -0.85 -0.91
C LEU A 217 10.62 -1.34 0.44
N CYS A 218 10.60 -0.48 1.47
CA CYS A 218 9.98 -0.81 2.76
C CYS A 218 8.50 -1.15 2.60
N LEU A 219 7.73 -0.27 1.93
CA LEU A 219 6.31 -0.48 1.67
C LEU A 219 6.07 -1.78 0.91
N LYS A 220 6.89 -2.10 -0.09
CA LYS A 220 6.79 -3.36 -0.83
C LYS A 220 6.90 -4.59 0.08
N ILE A 221 7.87 -4.60 0.99
CA ILE A 221 8.05 -5.71 1.95
C ILE A 221 6.85 -5.78 2.89
N LEU A 222 6.48 -4.65 3.52
CA LEU A 222 5.39 -4.59 4.51
C LEU A 222 4.04 -5.03 3.92
N PHE A 223 3.72 -4.60 2.70
CA PHE A 223 2.48 -5.01 2.04
C PHE A 223 2.48 -6.47 1.62
N GLN A 224 3.62 -6.97 1.12
CA GLN A 224 3.74 -8.36 0.67
C GLN A 224 3.61 -9.33 1.84
N CYS A 225 4.24 -9.02 2.98
CA CYS A 225 4.27 -9.84 4.19
C CYS A 225 3.11 -9.55 5.15
N ARG A 226 2.12 -8.77 4.69
CA ARG A 226 0.88 -8.45 5.43
C ARG A 226 1.06 -7.66 6.74
N LYS A 227 2.19 -6.97 6.91
CA LYS A 227 2.50 -6.12 8.07
C LYS A 227 2.20 -4.64 7.78
N THR A 228 1.02 -4.37 7.21
CA THR A 228 0.65 -3.02 6.71
C THR A 228 0.50 -1.98 7.82
N ARG A 229 0.27 -2.39 9.07
CA ARG A 229 0.23 -1.49 10.24
C ARG A 229 1.54 -0.73 10.43
N ASN A 230 2.67 -1.33 10.08
CA ASN A 230 3.99 -0.70 10.22
C ASN A 230 4.27 0.34 9.13
N ALA A 231 3.39 0.46 8.11
CA ALA A 231 3.55 1.44 7.04
C ALA A 231 3.14 2.87 7.47
N THR A 232 2.32 3.02 8.51
CA THR A 232 1.80 4.31 9.00
C THR A 232 2.93 5.31 9.24
N GLN A 233 3.97 4.90 9.96
CA GLN A 233 5.11 5.76 10.29
C GLN A 233 5.85 6.28 9.04
N ILE A 234 5.91 5.49 7.96
CA ILE A 234 6.56 5.91 6.72
C ILE A 234 5.76 7.06 6.08
N PHE A 235 4.43 6.97 6.05
CA PHE A 235 3.58 8.01 5.48
C PHE A 235 3.59 9.30 6.32
N GLU A 236 3.61 9.18 7.65
CA GLU A 236 3.70 10.33 8.57
C GLU A 236 5.04 11.07 8.42
N GLN A 237 6.15 10.34 8.41
CA GLN A 237 7.49 10.92 8.27
C GLN A 237 7.68 11.64 6.93
N ILE A 238 7.14 11.08 5.84
CA ILE A 238 7.16 11.74 4.52
C ILE A 238 6.34 13.02 4.53
N SER A 239 5.17 13.01 5.16
CA SER A 239 4.28 14.18 5.23
C SER A 239 4.96 15.37 5.90
N GLY A 240 5.73 15.13 6.96
CA GLY A 240 6.47 16.18 7.66
C GLY A 240 7.71 16.65 6.87
N ASN A 241 8.62 15.72 6.57
CA ASN A 241 10.02 16.09 6.35
C ASN A 241 10.53 15.92 4.90
N ALA A 242 9.83 15.16 4.06
CA ALA A 242 10.32 14.90 2.70
C ALA A 242 10.19 16.13 1.79
N PRO A 243 10.96 16.23 0.69
CA PRO A 243 10.61 17.16 -0.40
C PRO A 243 9.30 16.74 -1.11
N PRO A 244 8.64 17.65 -1.84
CA PRO A 244 7.42 17.34 -2.59
C PRO A 244 7.59 16.13 -3.50
N LEU A 245 6.55 15.28 -3.57
CA LEU A 245 6.59 14.06 -4.36
C LEU A 245 6.87 14.33 -5.85
N ALA A 246 6.40 15.48 -6.36
CA ALA A 246 6.54 15.87 -7.76
C ALA A 246 8.01 15.97 -8.23
N ALA A 247 8.95 16.28 -7.32
CA ALA A 247 10.38 16.40 -7.59
C ALA A 247 11.07 15.06 -7.92
N TYR A 248 10.40 13.93 -7.69
CA TYR A 248 10.98 12.60 -7.86
C TYR A 248 10.59 11.97 -9.20
N PRO A 249 11.35 10.98 -9.71
CA PRO A 249 11.03 10.27 -10.94
C PRO A 249 9.63 9.65 -10.91
N LYS A 250 8.92 9.66 -12.06
CA LYS A 250 7.55 9.13 -12.19
C LYS A 250 7.41 7.70 -11.66
N SER A 251 8.40 6.84 -11.88
CA SER A 251 8.40 5.46 -11.37
C SER A 251 8.28 5.41 -9.84
N GLN A 252 9.05 6.23 -9.12
CA GLN A 252 8.99 6.31 -7.67
C GLN A 252 7.66 6.90 -7.19
N ARG A 253 7.18 7.95 -7.88
CA ARG A 253 5.90 8.62 -7.59
C ARG A 253 4.72 7.67 -7.71
N VAL A 254 4.62 6.96 -8.82
CA VAL A 254 3.54 6.01 -9.10
C VAL A 254 3.55 4.87 -8.08
N THR A 255 4.71 4.29 -7.77
CA THR A 255 4.82 3.22 -6.77
C THR A 255 4.40 3.69 -5.38
N TYR A 256 4.81 4.90 -4.98
CA TYR A 256 4.46 5.47 -3.68
C TYR A 256 2.95 5.70 -3.56
N LEU A 257 2.35 6.38 -4.54
CA LEU A 257 0.91 6.66 -4.56
C LEU A 257 0.07 5.39 -4.63
N TYR A 258 0.55 4.35 -5.32
CA TYR A 258 -0.09 3.03 -5.30
C TYR A 258 -0.16 2.43 -3.89
N TYR A 259 0.95 2.43 -3.14
CA TYR A 259 0.94 1.92 -1.77
C TYR A 259 0.16 2.81 -0.81
N LEU A 260 0.25 4.13 -0.94
CA LEU A 260 -0.54 5.08 -0.16
C LEU A 260 -2.05 4.87 -0.40
N GLY A 261 -2.46 4.75 -1.66
CA GLY A 261 -3.84 4.48 -2.04
C GLY A 261 -4.37 3.18 -1.45
N ARG A 262 -3.57 2.11 -1.49
CA ARG A 262 -3.93 0.81 -0.87
C ARG A 262 -4.01 0.90 0.65
N PHE A 263 -3.09 1.63 1.29
CA PHE A 263 -3.10 1.87 2.73
C PHE A 263 -4.39 2.57 3.14
N LEU A 264 -4.73 3.68 2.47
CA LEU A 264 -5.95 4.45 2.72
C LEU A 264 -7.21 3.62 2.47
N PHE A 265 -7.23 2.80 1.41
CA PHE A 265 -8.34 1.89 1.12
C PHE A 265 -8.56 0.88 2.26
N GLN A 266 -7.48 0.28 2.77
CA GLN A 266 -7.54 -0.67 3.89
C GLN A 266 -8.09 -0.02 5.17
N HIS A 267 -7.86 1.28 5.37
CA HIS A 267 -8.35 2.07 6.51
C HIS A 267 -9.69 2.79 6.21
N ASN A 268 -10.42 2.35 5.18
CA ASN A 268 -11.73 2.92 4.78
C ASN A 268 -11.71 4.41 4.37
N HIS A 269 -10.55 5.00 4.10
CA HIS A 269 -10.43 6.36 3.56
C HIS A 269 -10.59 6.37 2.03
N PHE A 270 -11.76 5.93 1.53
CA PHE A 270 -11.96 5.63 0.11
C PHE A 270 -11.78 6.84 -0.82
N TYR A 271 -12.23 8.03 -0.41
CA TYR A 271 -12.06 9.25 -1.21
C TYR A 271 -10.58 9.60 -1.41
N ARG A 272 -9.79 9.56 -0.33
CA ARG A 272 -8.34 9.81 -0.39
C ARG A 272 -7.60 8.70 -1.13
N ALA A 273 -8.03 7.45 -0.94
CA ALA A 273 -7.51 6.31 -1.69
C ALA A 273 -7.73 6.52 -3.20
N GLN A 274 -8.95 6.90 -3.60
CA GLN A 274 -9.28 7.20 -4.99
C GLN A 274 -8.39 8.31 -5.54
N ALA A 275 -8.21 9.41 -4.82
CA ALA A 275 -7.35 10.51 -5.26
C ALA A 275 -5.89 10.08 -5.49
N ALA A 276 -5.30 9.34 -4.55
CA ALA A 276 -3.93 8.84 -4.67
C ALA A 276 -3.79 7.84 -5.84
N LEU A 277 -4.73 6.90 -5.97
CA LEU A 277 -4.72 5.88 -7.03
C LEU A 277 -4.97 6.49 -8.41
N GLN A 278 -5.82 7.52 -8.50
CA GLN A 278 -6.06 8.25 -9.74
C GLN A 278 -4.78 8.94 -10.19
N ALA A 279 -4.12 9.69 -9.30
CA ALA A 279 -2.85 10.32 -9.60
C ALA A 279 -1.75 9.30 -9.98
N ALA A 280 -1.73 8.12 -9.34
CA ALA A 280 -0.83 7.04 -9.71
C ALA A 280 -1.11 6.50 -11.13
N TYR A 281 -2.37 6.32 -11.49
CA TYR A 281 -2.78 5.82 -12.80
C TYR A 281 -2.49 6.82 -13.92
N ASP A 282 -2.78 8.11 -13.69
CA ASP A 282 -2.56 9.19 -14.66
C ASP A 282 -1.07 9.44 -14.90
N ALA A 283 -0.24 9.33 -13.85
CA ALA A 283 1.21 9.45 -13.98
C ALA A 283 1.89 8.20 -14.58
N SER A 284 1.20 7.06 -14.66
CA SER A 284 1.73 5.82 -15.22
C SER A 284 1.59 5.81 -16.75
N PRO A 285 2.67 5.67 -17.54
CA PRO A 285 2.57 5.65 -18.99
C PRO A 285 1.72 4.49 -19.50
N ALA A 286 0.89 4.73 -20.52
CA ALA A 286 0.12 3.69 -21.21
C ALA A 286 1.01 2.86 -22.16
N HIS A 287 2.05 2.24 -21.60
CA HIS A 287 3.03 1.41 -22.31
C HIS A 287 2.84 -0.07 -21.93
N PRO A 288 3.05 -1.04 -22.85
CA PRO A 288 2.89 -2.47 -22.55
C PRO A 288 3.71 -2.95 -21.34
N GLN A 289 4.92 -2.42 -21.15
CA GLN A 289 5.77 -2.73 -19.99
C GLN A 289 5.16 -2.25 -18.65
N CYS A 290 4.30 -1.24 -18.69
CA CYS A 290 3.61 -0.70 -17.52
C CYS A 290 2.21 -1.32 -17.30
N ALA A 291 1.71 -2.14 -18.24
CA ALA A 291 0.35 -2.69 -18.18
C ALA A 291 0.06 -3.46 -16.88
N LYS A 292 1.04 -4.25 -16.40
CA LYS A 292 0.91 -4.97 -15.11
C LYS A 292 0.77 -4.00 -13.92
N HIS A 293 1.54 -2.92 -13.89
CA HIS A 293 1.45 -1.90 -12.83
C HIS A 293 0.14 -1.13 -12.90
N ARG A 294 -0.28 -0.72 -14.11
CA ARG A 294 -1.56 -0.05 -14.34
C ARG A 294 -2.75 -0.91 -13.92
N ARG A 295 -2.69 -2.22 -14.22
CA ARG A 295 -3.68 -3.20 -13.77
C ARG A 295 -3.80 -3.23 -12.25
N LEU A 296 -2.68 -3.30 -11.52
CA LEU A 296 -2.67 -3.31 -10.06
C LEU A 296 -3.31 -2.04 -9.48
N ILE A 297 -3.00 -0.87 -10.05
CA ILE A 297 -3.60 0.41 -9.63
C ILE A 297 -5.11 0.39 -9.88
N LEU A 298 -5.54 -0.06 -11.08
CA LEU A 298 -6.94 -0.05 -11.48
C LEU A 298 -7.84 -0.93 -10.61
N VAL A 299 -7.36 -2.07 -10.10
CA VAL A 299 -8.18 -2.91 -9.21
C VAL A 299 -8.70 -2.09 -8.03
N TYR A 300 -7.80 -1.38 -7.35
CA TYR A 300 -8.14 -0.55 -6.20
C TYR A 300 -8.87 0.74 -6.61
N LEU A 301 -8.49 1.35 -7.74
CA LEU A 301 -9.12 2.58 -8.22
C LEU A 301 -10.59 2.34 -8.59
N ILE A 302 -10.90 1.25 -9.29
CA ILE A 302 -12.27 0.85 -9.64
C ILE A 302 -13.05 0.54 -8.37
N ALA A 303 -12.50 -0.26 -7.45
CA ALA A 303 -13.17 -0.60 -6.20
C ALA A 303 -13.49 0.66 -5.36
N ALA A 304 -12.53 1.59 -5.23
CA ALA A 304 -12.74 2.85 -4.52
C ALA A 304 -13.81 3.72 -5.20
N ASN A 305 -13.80 3.83 -6.53
CA ASN A 305 -14.82 4.58 -7.27
C ASN A 305 -16.22 3.96 -7.10
N ILE A 306 -16.37 2.63 -7.15
CA ILE A 306 -17.65 1.96 -6.96
C ILE A 306 -18.23 2.28 -5.57
N ILE A 307 -17.40 2.18 -4.53
CA ILE A 307 -17.77 2.55 -3.15
C ILE A 307 -18.20 4.02 -3.04
N LEU A 308 -17.60 4.90 -3.84
CA LEU A 308 -17.93 6.33 -3.90
C LEU A 308 -19.09 6.63 -4.88
N GLY A 309 -19.76 5.59 -5.41
CA GLY A 309 -20.91 5.70 -6.30
C GLY A 309 -20.58 6.08 -7.74
N ARG A 310 -19.34 5.87 -8.19
CA ARG A 310 -18.89 6.04 -9.58
C ARG A 310 -18.57 4.68 -10.20
N PHE A 311 -19.24 4.33 -11.28
CA PHE A 311 -19.03 3.04 -11.95
C PHE A 311 -18.08 3.17 -13.14
N PRO A 312 -17.28 2.11 -13.44
CA PRO A 312 -16.35 2.13 -14.56
C PRO A 312 -17.10 2.24 -15.89
N SER A 313 -16.55 3.01 -16.84
CA SER A 313 -17.08 3.09 -18.20
C SER A 313 -16.66 1.88 -19.03
N THR A 314 -17.43 1.57 -20.08
CA THR A 314 -17.06 0.54 -21.07
C THR A 314 -15.68 0.81 -21.68
N SER A 315 -15.34 2.08 -21.94
CA SER A 315 -14.04 2.49 -22.47
C SER A 315 -12.86 2.26 -21.53
N LEU A 316 -13.08 2.28 -20.21
CA LEU A 316 -12.06 1.91 -19.22
C LEU A 316 -11.88 0.39 -19.17
N LEU A 317 -12.99 -0.34 -19.21
CA LEU A 317 -13.00 -1.81 -19.13
C LEU A 317 -12.47 -2.49 -20.39
N SER A 318 -12.50 -1.80 -21.54
CA SER A 318 -11.94 -2.28 -22.81
C SER A 318 -10.42 -2.08 -22.94
N ARG A 319 -9.76 -1.42 -21.97
CA ARG A 319 -8.30 -1.21 -22.01
C ARG A 319 -7.54 -2.51 -21.78
N PRO A 320 -6.34 -2.68 -22.37
CA PRO A 320 -5.54 -3.89 -22.20
C PRO A 320 -5.27 -4.26 -20.74
N GLU A 321 -4.97 -3.27 -19.88
CA GLU A 321 -4.73 -3.51 -18.46
C GLU A 321 -5.99 -3.92 -17.66
N SER A 322 -7.18 -3.68 -18.21
CA SER A 322 -8.48 -3.98 -17.61
C SER A 322 -9.02 -5.37 -17.94
N HIS A 323 -8.25 -6.21 -18.63
CA HIS A 323 -8.68 -7.55 -19.05
C HIS A 323 -9.33 -8.36 -17.89
N GLY A 324 -10.53 -8.91 -18.11
CA GLY A 324 -11.29 -9.66 -17.11
C GLY A 324 -11.93 -8.82 -15.99
N PHE A 325 -11.82 -7.49 -16.00
CA PHE A 325 -12.51 -6.64 -15.02
C PHE A 325 -14.00 -6.50 -15.32
N ALA A 326 -14.39 -6.51 -16.59
CA ALA A 326 -15.80 -6.40 -16.98
C ALA A 326 -16.65 -7.53 -16.38
N GLU A 327 -16.18 -8.78 -16.46
CA GLU A 327 -16.85 -9.96 -15.89
C GLU A 327 -17.07 -9.86 -14.38
N ARG A 328 -16.22 -9.13 -13.67
CA ARG A 328 -16.23 -9.04 -12.20
C ARG A 328 -17.02 -7.85 -11.69
N PHE A 329 -16.78 -6.67 -12.28
CA PHE A 329 -17.36 -5.42 -11.80
C PHE A 329 -18.70 -5.07 -12.46
N THR A 330 -18.95 -5.50 -13.71
CA THR A 330 -20.20 -5.14 -14.40
C THR A 330 -21.44 -5.73 -13.74
N PRO A 331 -21.47 -7.03 -13.37
CA PRO A 331 -22.62 -7.60 -12.66
C PRO A 331 -22.87 -6.92 -11.31
N LEU A 332 -21.79 -6.64 -10.58
CA LEU A 332 -21.83 -5.93 -9.29
C LEU A 332 -22.43 -4.52 -9.44
N CYS A 333 -21.93 -3.73 -10.40
CA CYS A 333 -22.46 -2.40 -10.68
C CYS A 333 -23.92 -2.42 -11.17
N ALA A 334 -24.32 -3.44 -11.93
CA ALA A 334 -25.69 -3.62 -12.37
C ALA A 334 -26.63 -3.89 -11.20
N ALA A 335 -26.26 -4.80 -10.29
CA ALA A 335 -27.02 -5.10 -9.08
C ALA A 335 -27.19 -3.85 -8.19
N ILE A 336 -26.10 -3.12 -7.94
CA ILE A 336 -26.15 -1.85 -7.17
C ILE A 336 -27.09 -0.85 -7.85
N ARG A 337 -26.98 -0.66 -9.17
CA ARG A 337 -27.82 0.29 -9.92
C ARG A 337 -29.30 -0.11 -9.87
N ALA A 338 -29.60 -1.40 -9.95
CA ALA A 338 -30.95 -1.93 -9.97
C ALA A 338 -31.63 -1.92 -8.58
N GLY A 339 -30.83 -1.82 -7.51
CA GLY A 339 -31.29 -2.06 -6.13
C GLY A 339 -31.57 -3.53 -5.85
N ASP A 340 -30.92 -4.45 -6.57
CA ASP A 340 -31.10 -5.89 -6.43
C ASP A 340 -30.14 -6.42 -5.35
N LEU A 341 -30.63 -6.42 -4.11
CA LEU A 341 -29.87 -6.85 -2.92
C LEU A 341 -29.54 -8.34 -2.95
N ALA A 342 -30.49 -9.20 -3.34
CA ALA A 342 -30.25 -10.65 -3.49
C ALA A 342 -29.09 -10.95 -4.47
N THR A 343 -29.12 -10.38 -5.68
CA THR A 343 -28.02 -10.59 -6.64
C THR A 343 -26.72 -9.98 -6.12
N PHE A 344 -26.77 -8.81 -5.49
CA PHE A 344 -25.59 -8.18 -4.89
C PHE A 344 -24.95 -9.09 -3.84
N HIS A 345 -25.72 -9.59 -2.87
CA HIS A 345 -25.25 -10.49 -1.81
C HIS A 345 -24.65 -11.76 -2.41
N ARG A 346 -25.34 -12.41 -3.36
CA ARG A 346 -24.82 -13.60 -4.05
C ARG A 346 -23.50 -13.34 -4.78
N LEU A 347 -23.34 -12.19 -5.43
CA LEU A 347 -22.09 -11.83 -6.12
C LEU A 347 -20.93 -11.57 -5.15
N THR A 348 -21.23 -11.09 -3.94
CA THR A 348 -20.24 -10.79 -2.89
C THR A 348 -20.06 -11.88 -1.83
N ALA A 349 -20.87 -12.94 -1.86
CA ALA A 349 -20.77 -14.06 -0.93
C ALA A 349 -19.43 -14.79 -1.07
N LEU A 350 -18.96 -15.43 0.01
CA LEU A 350 -17.71 -16.20 -0.03
C LEU A 350 -17.77 -17.41 -0.98
N SER A 351 -18.97 -17.95 -1.20
CA SER A 351 -19.26 -19.02 -2.17
C SER A 351 -19.28 -18.55 -3.63
N SER A 352 -19.25 -17.23 -3.88
CA SER A 352 -19.26 -16.66 -5.24
C SER A 352 -17.99 -17.04 -6.02
N PRO A 353 -18.08 -17.36 -7.32
CA PRO A 353 -16.91 -17.59 -8.17
C PRO A 353 -16.01 -16.34 -8.28
N HIS A 354 -16.53 -15.14 -7.96
CA HIS A 354 -15.74 -13.92 -7.94
C HIS A 354 -14.94 -13.72 -6.64
N ALA A 355 -15.34 -14.37 -5.53
CA ALA A 355 -14.80 -14.12 -4.20
C ALA A 355 -13.29 -14.36 -4.08
N PRO A 356 -12.69 -15.45 -4.62
CA PRO A 356 -11.25 -15.68 -4.48
C PRO A 356 -10.40 -14.53 -5.05
N TRP A 357 -10.86 -13.91 -6.14
CA TRP A 357 -10.15 -12.78 -6.75
C TRP A 357 -10.32 -11.49 -5.94
N PHE A 358 -11.53 -11.19 -5.47
CA PHE A 358 -11.74 -10.02 -4.61
C PHE A 358 -10.99 -10.16 -3.28
N LEU A 359 -10.89 -11.38 -2.72
CA LEU A 359 -10.10 -11.71 -1.53
C LEU A 359 -8.59 -11.59 -1.79
N HIS A 360 -8.11 -12.06 -2.94
CA HIS A 360 -6.70 -11.89 -3.34
C HIS A 360 -6.26 -10.43 -3.30
N TYR A 361 -7.11 -9.51 -3.77
CA TYR A 361 -6.85 -8.06 -3.72
C TYR A 361 -7.29 -7.38 -2.41
N ARG A 362 -7.95 -8.11 -1.50
CA ARG A 362 -8.49 -7.62 -0.22
C ARG A 362 -9.47 -6.46 -0.39
N ILE A 363 -10.37 -6.59 -1.36
CA ILE A 363 -11.41 -5.61 -1.64
C ILE A 363 -12.82 -6.14 -1.39
N LEU A 364 -12.98 -7.46 -1.17
CA LEU A 364 -14.29 -8.11 -1.05
C LEU A 364 -15.16 -7.47 0.04
N PHE A 365 -14.69 -7.47 1.29
CA PHE A 365 -15.48 -7.00 2.43
C PHE A 365 -15.78 -5.49 2.36
N GLN A 366 -14.85 -4.69 1.83
CA GLN A 366 -15.09 -3.26 1.61
C GLN A 366 -16.16 -3.05 0.54
N LEU A 367 -16.14 -3.83 -0.55
CA LEU A 367 -17.18 -3.79 -1.57
C LEU A 367 -18.52 -4.24 -1.00
N GLN A 368 -18.57 -5.39 -0.32
CA GLN A 368 -19.77 -5.93 0.32
C GLN A 368 -20.40 -4.90 1.27
N ASN A 369 -19.67 -4.48 2.31
CA ASN A 369 -20.22 -3.67 3.40
C ASN A 369 -20.55 -2.23 2.97
N ARG A 370 -19.81 -1.66 2.00
CA ARG A 370 -20.02 -0.26 1.58
C ARG A 370 -20.99 -0.13 0.41
N CYS A 371 -21.01 -1.10 -0.50
CA CYS A 371 -21.89 -1.03 -1.67
C CYS A 371 -23.31 -1.54 -1.39
N GLU A 372 -23.51 -2.30 -0.31
CA GLU A 372 -24.86 -2.66 0.17
C GLU A 372 -25.71 -1.41 0.45
N VAL A 373 -25.12 -0.40 1.10
CA VAL A 373 -25.77 0.90 1.32
C VAL A 373 -26.19 1.55 0.00
N LEU A 374 -25.37 1.43 -1.04
CA LEU A 374 -25.68 1.98 -2.37
C LEU A 374 -26.79 1.20 -3.09
N ALA A 375 -26.82 -0.13 -2.91
CA ALA A 375 -27.88 -0.99 -3.43
C ALA A 375 -29.21 -0.70 -2.72
N ALA A 376 -29.21 -0.62 -1.39
CA ALA A 376 -30.37 -0.25 -0.59
C ALA A 376 -30.90 1.14 -0.97
N ARG A 377 -30.02 2.13 -1.14
CA ARG A 377 -30.39 3.47 -1.67
C ARG A 377 -31.09 3.37 -3.03
N SER A 378 -30.57 2.54 -3.92
CA SER A 378 -31.12 2.37 -5.27
C SER A 378 -32.48 1.67 -5.25
N LEU A 379 -32.69 0.72 -4.35
CA LEU A 379 -33.98 0.10 -4.09
C LEU A 379 -35.00 1.12 -3.56
N VAL A 380 -34.65 1.91 -2.53
CA VAL A 380 -35.51 2.98 -2.01
C VAL A 380 -35.90 3.96 -3.11
N ARG A 381 -34.94 4.38 -3.95
CA ARG A 381 -35.20 5.27 -5.10
C ARG A 381 -36.14 4.63 -6.11
N ARG A 382 -35.96 3.36 -6.42
CA ARG A 382 -36.79 2.63 -7.39
C ARG A 382 -38.21 2.45 -6.86
N THR A 383 -38.37 2.10 -5.59
CA THR A 383 -39.66 2.01 -4.92
C THR A 383 -40.35 3.38 -4.88
N PHE A 384 -39.60 4.47 -4.66
CA PHE A 384 -40.14 5.84 -4.76
C PHE A 384 -40.62 6.18 -6.18
N LEU A 385 -39.89 5.76 -7.21
CA LEU A 385 -40.30 6.00 -8.61
C LEU A 385 -41.58 5.26 -9.00
N LEU A 386 -41.83 4.09 -8.41
CA LEU A 386 -42.96 3.23 -8.73
C LEU A 386 -44.19 3.48 -7.85
N HIS A 387 -43.97 3.73 -6.55
CA HIS A 387 -45.02 3.84 -5.53
C HIS A 387 -45.00 5.18 -4.78
N GLY A 388 -44.22 6.15 -5.25
CA GLY A 388 -44.16 7.49 -4.68
C GLY A 388 -45.48 8.25 -4.88
N ILE A 389 -45.90 8.94 -3.84
CA ILE A 389 -47.09 9.78 -3.81
C ILE A 389 -46.65 11.21 -4.05
N ALA A 390 -47.10 11.80 -5.16
CA ALA A 390 -46.87 13.21 -5.47
C ALA A 390 -47.56 14.12 -4.45
N PRO A 391 -47.02 15.33 -4.21
CA PRO A 391 -47.69 16.30 -3.34
C PRO A 391 -48.99 16.79 -4.00
N GLU A 392 -50.05 16.92 -3.20
CA GLU A 392 -51.33 17.46 -3.68
C GLU A 392 -51.13 18.91 -4.19
N PRO A 393 -51.62 19.26 -5.40
CA PRO A 393 -51.51 20.61 -5.94
C PRO A 393 -52.07 21.65 -4.96
N GLY A 394 -51.32 22.74 -4.75
CA GLY A 394 -51.72 23.81 -3.83
C GLY A 394 -51.47 23.53 -2.34
N THR A 395 -50.94 22.36 -1.97
CA THR A 395 -50.58 22.04 -0.58
C THR A 395 -49.07 22.20 -0.33
N ASN A 396 -48.69 22.36 0.94
CA ASN A 396 -47.29 22.30 1.38
C ASN A 396 -46.83 20.86 1.72
N LYS A 397 -47.61 19.83 1.36
CA LYS A 397 -47.24 18.44 1.60
C LYS A 397 -46.02 18.09 0.75
N ALA A 398 -45.12 17.28 1.31
CA ALA A 398 -43.98 16.73 0.58
C ALA A 398 -44.40 15.52 -0.25
N ALA A 399 -43.68 15.26 -1.34
CA ALA A 399 -43.75 13.96 -2.02
C ALA A 399 -43.34 12.87 -1.02
N SER A 400 -44.06 11.75 -0.97
CA SER A 400 -43.85 10.74 0.07
C SER A 400 -43.91 9.32 -0.43
N LEU A 401 -43.36 8.37 0.33
CA LEU A 401 -43.41 6.94 0.05
C LEU A 401 -43.84 6.20 1.32
N SER A 402 -44.77 5.25 1.19
CA SER A 402 -45.19 4.40 2.30
C SER A 402 -44.06 3.47 2.74
N LEU A 403 -43.82 3.38 4.05
CA LEU A 403 -42.86 2.41 4.60
C LEU A 403 -43.31 0.97 4.36
N THR A 404 -44.62 0.69 4.28
CA THR A 404 -45.13 -0.62 3.92
C THR A 404 -44.70 -1.05 2.52
N SER A 405 -44.67 -0.11 1.55
CA SER A 405 -44.17 -0.40 0.20
C SER A 405 -42.67 -0.71 0.20
N LEU A 406 -41.90 -0.09 1.10
CA LEU A 406 -40.49 -0.41 1.28
C LEU A 406 -40.30 -1.77 1.93
N ILE A 407 -41.05 -2.11 2.99
CA ILE A 407 -41.05 -3.45 3.59
C ILE A 407 -41.28 -4.50 2.48
N THR A 408 -42.36 -4.38 1.71
CA THR A 408 -42.63 -5.31 0.60
C THR A 408 -41.49 -5.37 -0.41
N ALA A 409 -40.95 -4.22 -0.83
CA ALA A 409 -39.86 -4.19 -1.80
C ALA A 409 -38.59 -4.88 -1.28
N PHE A 410 -38.23 -4.67 -0.01
CA PHE A 410 -37.07 -5.31 0.62
C PHE A 410 -37.31 -6.80 0.88
N SER A 411 -38.52 -7.22 1.30
CA SER A 411 -38.88 -8.64 1.44
C SER A 411 -38.80 -9.40 0.11
N LEU A 412 -39.14 -8.75 -1.01
CA LEU A 412 -39.08 -9.38 -2.34
C LEU A 412 -37.64 -9.63 -2.82
N VAL A 413 -36.67 -8.86 -2.34
CA VAL A 413 -35.25 -8.99 -2.70
C VAL A 413 -34.41 -9.58 -1.57
N ALA A 414 -35.04 -9.97 -0.47
CA ALA A 414 -34.37 -10.70 0.61
C ALA A 414 -33.96 -12.09 0.08
N PRO A 415 -32.82 -12.64 0.56
CA PRO A 415 -32.47 -14.01 0.25
C PRO A 415 -33.61 -14.94 0.66
N ARG A 416 -34.02 -15.85 -0.22
CA ARG A 416 -34.82 -17.01 0.17
C ARG A 416 -33.80 -18.04 0.62
N GLU A 417 -33.71 -18.29 1.92
CA GLU A 417 -32.93 -19.44 2.39
C GLU A 417 -33.65 -20.69 1.90
N GLU A 418 -32.97 -21.47 1.05
CA GLU A 418 -33.20 -22.91 1.03
C GLU A 418 -32.75 -23.40 2.41
N GLN A 419 -33.63 -24.13 3.11
CA GLN A 419 -33.38 -24.68 4.44
C GLN A 419 -32.14 -25.58 4.41
N GLU A 420 -30.94 -25.01 4.55
CA GLU A 420 -29.77 -25.77 4.99
C GLU A 420 -29.97 -26.00 6.49
N GLU A 421 -30.19 -27.26 6.87
CA GLU A 421 -30.26 -27.69 8.26
C GLU A 421 -29.07 -27.07 9.02
N ALA A 422 -29.36 -26.13 9.92
CA ALA A 422 -28.35 -25.52 10.77
C ALA A 422 -27.62 -26.64 11.54
N GLN A 423 -26.40 -26.96 11.14
CA GLN A 423 -25.50 -27.74 11.96
C GLN A 423 -25.22 -26.91 13.20
N ALA A 424 -25.89 -27.24 14.30
CA ALA A 424 -25.66 -26.65 15.59
C ALA A 424 -24.17 -26.79 15.95
N ASP A 425 -23.54 -25.66 16.26
CA ASP A 425 -22.19 -25.62 16.77
C ASP A 425 -22.17 -26.35 18.13
N ALA A 426 -21.39 -27.42 18.25
CA ALA A 426 -21.38 -28.29 19.43
C ALA A 426 -20.97 -27.57 20.72
N ASP A 427 -20.34 -26.41 20.60
CA ASP A 427 -19.93 -25.55 21.71
C ASP A 427 -21.10 -24.71 22.31
N PHE A 428 -22.27 -24.71 21.67
CA PHE A 428 -23.47 -23.94 22.08
C PHE A 428 -24.67 -24.83 22.46
N ASP A 429 -24.41 -26.06 22.91
CA ASP A 429 -25.45 -26.98 23.37
C ASP A 429 -26.15 -26.43 24.63
N GLY A 430 -27.44 -26.12 24.54
CA GLY A 430 -28.26 -25.59 25.64
C GLY A 430 -28.43 -24.07 25.72
N ALA A 431 -27.86 -23.29 24.79
CA ALA A 431 -28.38 -21.94 24.56
C ALA A 431 -29.82 -22.07 24.03
N PRO A 432 -30.80 -21.26 24.50
CA PRO A 432 -32.10 -21.27 23.85
C PRO A 432 -31.84 -21.00 22.37
N ALA A 433 -32.21 -21.95 21.52
CA ALA A 433 -32.32 -21.69 20.11
C ALA A 433 -33.18 -20.43 20.02
N GLY A 434 -32.57 -19.30 19.62
CA GLY A 434 -33.36 -18.18 19.18
C GLY A 434 -34.36 -18.75 18.18
N GLU A 435 -35.59 -18.26 18.20
CA GLU A 435 -36.56 -18.51 17.14
C GLU A 435 -36.04 -17.85 15.85
N ASP A 436 -34.90 -18.33 15.34
CA ASP A 436 -34.16 -17.80 14.21
C ASP A 436 -34.79 -18.29 12.89
N GLY A 437 -36.02 -18.80 12.94
CA GLY A 437 -36.86 -19.10 11.79
C GLY A 437 -37.68 -17.91 11.28
N ASP A 438 -37.84 -16.85 12.09
CA ASP A 438 -38.67 -15.67 11.75
C ASP A 438 -37.85 -14.38 11.48
N LEU A 439 -36.52 -14.44 11.54
CA LEU A 439 -35.65 -13.25 11.61
C LEU A 439 -35.31 -12.52 10.30
N LEU A 440 -35.85 -12.90 9.13
CA LEU A 440 -35.30 -12.40 7.84
C LEU A 440 -36.25 -11.57 6.97
N ALA A 441 -37.54 -11.47 7.31
CA ALA A 441 -38.40 -10.48 6.66
C ALA A 441 -38.11 -9.10 7.29
N PRO A 442 -37.67 -8.09 6.52
CA PRO A 442 -37.35 -6.77 7.07
C PRO A 442 -38.60 -6.16 7.66
N ASP A 443 -38.62 -6.02 8.98
CA ASP A 443 -39.71 -5.40 9.71
C ASP A 443 -39.65 -3.87 9.60
N LEU A 444 -40.62 -3.19 10.22
CA LEU A 444 -40.68 -1.73 10.18
C LEU A 444 -39.42 -1.09 10.77
N LEU A 445 -38.87 -1.67 11.85
CA LEU A 445 -37.69 -1.14 12.54
C LEU A 445 -36.44 -1.26 11.65
N ALA A 446 -36.25 -2.40 10.97
CA ALA A 446 -35.15 -2.62 10.04
C ALA A 446 -35.20 -1.60 8.88
N ILE A 447 -36.38 -1.35 8.31
CA ILE A 447 -36.54 -0.34 7.24
C ILE A 447 -36.26 1.07 7.76
N GLU A 448 -36.75 1.42 8.95
CA GLU A 448 -36.46 2.72 9.56
C GLU A 448 -34.97 2.90 9.84
N ALA A 449 -34.26 1.85 10.27
CA ALA A 449 -32.81 1.88 10.48
C ALA A 449 -32.04 2.11 9.18
N VAL A 450 -32.39 1.38 8.11
CA VAL A 450 -31.80 1.57 6.76
C VAL A 450 -32.04 3.00 6.27
N LEU A 451 -33.28 3.49 6.37
CA LEU A 451 -33.61 4.85 5.95
C LEU A 451 -32.90 5.92 6.78
N SER A 452 -32.82 5.74 8.09
CA SER A 452 -32.12 6.66 8.99
C SER A 452 -30.64 6.76 8.62
N SER A 453 -29.99 5.62 8.37
CA SER A 453 -28.60 5.56 7.89
C SER A 453 -28.42 6.27 6.54
N LEU A 454 -29.34 6.07 5.58
CA LEU A 454 -29.30 6.73 4.28
C LEU A 454 -29.51 8.25 4.37
N ILE A 455 -30.38 8.71 5.28
CA ILE A 455 -30.67 10.12 5.53
C ILE A 455 -29.48 10.79 6.22
N GLU A 456 -28.96 10.19 7.28
CA GLU A 456 -27.81 10.71 8.03
C GLU A 456 -26.57 10.83 7.13
N GLN A 457 -26.34 9.83 6.27
CA GLN A 457 -25.24 9.88 5.31
C GLN A 457 -25.44 10.91 4.19
N GLY A 458 -26.64 11.47 4.03
CA GLY A 458 -27.03 12.42 3.00
C GLY A 458 -27.34 11.79 1.64
N PHE A 459 -27.42 10.47 1.58
CA PHE A 459 -27.69 9.71 0.34
C PHE A 459 -29.17 9.72 -0.06
N VAL A 460 -30.05 9.99 0.90
CA VAL A 460 -31.46 10.30 0.70
C VAL A 460 -31.78 11.60 1.46
N ARG A 461 -32.33 12.61 0.79
CA ARG A 461 -32.74 13.89 1.42
C ARG A 461 -34.21 13.84 1.76
N ALA A 462 -34.53 13.27 2.92
CA ALA A 462 -35.88 13.04 3.37
C ALA A 462 -35.96 13.06 4.91
N TYR A 463 -37.16 12.99 5.46
CA TYR A 463 -37.42 12.68 6.87
C TYR A 463 -38.41 11.52 6.98
N ILE A 464 -38.37 10.79 8.10
CA ILE A 464 -39.30 9.71 8.41
C ILE A 464 -40.46 10.29 9.24
N ALA A 465 -41.66 10.24 8.68
CA ALA A 465 -42.89 10.61 9.36
C ALA A 465 -43.47 9.39 10.09
N HIS A 466 -42.94 9.08 11.29
CA HIS A 466 -43.23 7.85 12.03
C HIS A 466 -44.72 7.58 12.24
N LYS A 467 -45.49 8.61 12.65
CA LYS A 467 -46.96 8.47 12.86
C LYS A 467 -47.70 8.07 11.58
N GLN A 468 -47.25 8.58 10.44
CA GLN A 468 -47.86 8.31 9.13
C GLN A 468 -47.21 7.12 8.41
N ARG A 469 -46.14 6.55 8.97
CA ARG A 469 -45.30 5.50 8.36
C ARG A 469 -44.93 5.83 6.92
N ARG A 470 -44.38 7.03 6.71
CA ARG A 470 -43.97 7.53 5.39
C ARG A 470 -42.57 8.12 5.41
N LEU A 471 -41.84 7.91 4.33
CA LEU A 471 -40.65 8.66 3.98
C LEU A 471 -41.06 9.90 3.18
N ALA A 472 -40.75 11.11 3.65
CA ALA A 472 -41.14 12.37 3.01
C ALA A 472 -39.92 13.12 2.44
N ILE A 473 -39.94 13.43 1.15
CA ILE A 473 -38.82 14.04 0.42
C ILE A 473 -38.70 15.53 0.72
N LEU A 474 -37.49 15.98 1.01
CA LEU A 474 -37.17 17.37 1.30
C LEU A 474 -36.75 18.15 0.06
N GLY A 475 -37.10 19.45 0.03
CA GLY A 475 -36.50 20.41 -0.90
C GLY A 475 -36.97 20.31 -2.36
N ALA A 476 -38.03 19.57 -2.68
CA ALA A 476 -38.52 19.42 -4.06
C ALA A 476 -38.76 20.77 -4.80
N LYS A 477 -39.25 21.80 -4.07
CA LYS A 477 -39.47 23.15 -4.63
C LYS A 477 -38.18 23.78 -5.18
N SER A 478 -37.05 23.60 -4.50
CA SER A 478 -35.73 24.11 -4.92
C SER A 478 -35.17 23.39 -6.16
N PHE A 479 -35.80 22.28 -6.59
CA PHE A 479 -35.44 21.51 -7.77
C PHE A 479 -36.57 21.52 -8.82
N GLY A 480 -37.28 22.65 -8.94
CA GLY A 480 -38.35 22.82 -9.93
C GLY A 480 -39.52 21.85 -9.74
N GLY A 481 -39.78 21.40 -8.51
CA GLY A 481 -40.81 20.40 -8.19
C GLY A 481 -40.37 18.95 -8.39
N ASN A 482 -39.15 18.69 -8.89
CA ASN A 482 -38.67 17.33 -9.11
C ASN A 482 -38.20 16.68 -7.80
N ALA A 483 -39.11 15.94 -7.15
CA ALA A 483 -38.84 15.24 -5.91
C ALA A 483 -37.70 14.20 -6.03
N VAL A 484 -37.53 13.56 -7.18
CA VAL A 484 -36.46 12.55 -7.35
C VAL A 484 -35.09 13.23 -7.38
N ALA A 485 -34.96 14.33 -8.11
CA ALA A 485 -33.72 15.11 -8.15
C ALA A 485 -33.37 15.71 -6.78
N ALA A 486 -34.37 16.16 -6.02
CA ALA A 486 -34.18 16.69 -4.68
C ALA A 486 -33.82 15.59 -3.65
N GLY A 487 -34.56 14.48 -3.68
CA GLY A 487 -34.50 13.41 -2.67
C GLY A 487 -33.35 12.44 -2.84
N PHE A 488 -32.82 12.24 -4.06
CA PHE A 488 -31.79 11.24 -4.34
C PHE A 488 -30.57 11.86 -5.02
N PRO A 489 -29.77 12.67 -4.30
CA PRO A 489 -28.58 13.32 -4.86
C PRO A 489 -27.54 12.29 -5.32
N GLY A 490 -26.67 12.68 -6.26
CA GLY A 490 -25.56 11.84 -6.71
C GLY A 490 -24.60 11.53 -5.56
N VAL A 491 -24.33 10.24 -5.33
CA VAL A 491 -23.52 9.73 -4.19
C VAL A 491 -22.15 10.40 -4.13
N TRP A 492 -21.43 10.46 -5.25
CA TRP A 492 -20.12 11.12 -5.33
C TRP A 492 -20.15 12.55 -4.79
N GLY A 493 -21.12 13.37 -5.26
CA GLY A 493 -21.23 14.76 -4.84
C GLY A 493 -21.55 14.92 -3.36
N VAL A 494 -22.29 13.98 -2.77
CA VAL A 494 -22.54 13.94 -1.32
C VAL A 494 -21.24 13.64 -0.56
N VAL A 495 -20.49 12.63 -1.00
CA VAL A 495 -19.24 12.23 -0.34
C VAL A 495 -18.20 13.35 -0.42
N VAL A 496 -18.03 13.98 -1.59
CA VAL A 496 -17.10 15.11 -1.77
C VAL A 496 -17.45 16.28 -0.84
N LYS A 497 -18.73 16.64 -0.73
CA LYS A 497 -19.17 17.73 0.17
C LYS A 497 -18.94 17.43 1.65
N ARG A 498 -18.87 16.14 2.03
CA ARG A 498 -18.61 15.72 3.41
C ARG A 498 -17.12 15.68 3.74
N ASP A 499 -16.24 15.71 2.74
CA ASP A 499 -14.80 15.71 2.99
C ASP A 499 -14.37 17.05 3.60
N ARG A 500 -14.16 17.05 4.91
CA ARG A 500 -13.79 18.25 5.69
C ARG A 500 -12.35 18.70 5.44
N GLU A 501 -11.52 17.88 4.79
CA GLU A 501 -10.10 18.17 4.54
C GLU A 501 -9.81 18.73 3.14
N GLY A 502 -10.84 19.08 2.37
CA GLY A 502 -10.67 19.77 1.08
C GLY A 502 -9.86 18.97 0.06
N GLY A 503 -9.99 17.63 0.09
CA GLY A 503 -9.24 16.71 -0.73
C GLY A 503 -7.90 16.27 -0.15
N ARG A 504 -7.33 16.94 0.86
CA ARG A 504 -5.97 16.64 1.35
C ARG A 504 -5.79 15.14 1.63
N VAL A 505 -4.69 14.58 1.13
CA VAL A 505 -4.33 13.18 1.32
C VAL A 505 -3.10 13.11 2.25
N PRO A 506 -3.27 12.74 3.55
CA PRO A 506 -2.13 12.48 4.43
C PRO A 506 -1.19 11.45 3.82
N GLY A 507 0.12 11.63 3.99
CA GLY A 507 1.14 10.85 3.29
C GLY A 507 1.54 11.46 1.93
N TRP A 508 0.70 12.27 1.29
CA TRP A 508 1.03 12.88 0.01
C TRP A 508 1.45 14.34 0.16
N LYS A 509 2.77 14.57 0.19
CA LYS A 509 3.32 15.92 0.16
C LYS A 509 3.30 16.50 -1.26
N ARG A 510 2.44 17.49 -1.47
CA ARG A 510 2.31 18.26 -2.72
C ARG A 510 3.18 19.51 -2.69
N GLY A 511 3.46 20.08 -3.87
CA GLY A 511 4.06 21.41 -3.96
C GLY A 511 3.10 22.48 -3.44
N GLU A 512 3.62 23.64 -3.04
CA GLU A 512 2.78 24.80 -2.69
C GLU A 512 1.93 25.19 -3.91
N GLY A 513 0.60 25.24 -3.76
CA GLY A 513 -0.34 25.63 -4.82
C GLY A 513 -1.03 24.51 -5.60
N GLU A 514 -0.70 23.23 -5.39
CA GLU A 514 -1.39 22.09 -6.05
C GLU A 514 -2.70 21.72 -5.32
N GLY A 515 -3.72 22.57 -5.47
CA GLY A 515 -5.10 22.28 -5.06
C GLY A 515 -5.73 21.15 -5.90
N PHE A 516 -6.80 20.55 -5.39
CA PHE A 516 -7.61 19.60 -6.18
C PHE A 516 -8.37 20.36 -7.27
N GLY A 517 -8.01 20.14 -8.53
CA GLY A 517 -8.81 20.51 -9.69
C GLY A 517 -9.92 19.49 -9.96
#